data_AF-A0A6G1LIJ6-F1
#
_entry.id   AF-A0A6G1LIJ6-F1
#
_cell.length_a   1.000
_cell.length_b   1.000
_cell.length_c   1.000
_cell.angle_alpha   90.00
_cell.angle_beta   90.00
_cell.angle_gamma   90.00
#
_symmetry.space_group_name_H-M   'P 1'
#
loop_
_entity.id
_entity.type
_entity.pdbx_description
1 polymer ?
#
loop_
_entity_poly.entity_id
_entity_poly.type
_entity_poly.pdbx_seq_one_letter_code
_entity_poly.pdbx_strand_id
1 'polypeptide(L)'
;MQSGRTSFYGSIQSNALAATYPDAVDTYVLTGYTGQFVEGPVPLASGIALPAQTVSTRFADLPAGYLAQSYEPGRVYGLYTVWSVGGFDPAAAQYDFDNEGTVVIGEPATLLYGVTPAHSFKGSVFVVTGRQDAIACNNALGGADCLSPTNKLEEAKAFFPAASDYSYIVPNATGHGANIHYSAPDSFAKIHSYLEGQGY
;
A
#
# COMPACT_ATOMS: atom_id res chain seq x y z
N MET A 1 13.06 18.54 0.09
CA MET A 1 12.70 17.24 -0.52
C MET A 1 11.79 16.50 0.45
N GLN A 2 10.47 16.61 0.28
CA GLN A 2 9.54 15.69 0.94
C GLN A 2 9.60 14.38 0.17
N SER A 3 10.11 13.33 0.80
CA SER A 3 10.05 11.97 0.26
C SER A 3 8.59 11.53 0.32
N GLY A 4 7.85 11.78 -0.77
CA GLY A 4 6.55 11.19 -1.00
C GLY A 4 6.75 9.69 -1.24
N ARG A 5 6.79 8.91 -0.16
CA ARG A 5 6.70 7.45 -0.25
C ARG A 5 5.31 7.16 -0.80
N THR A 6 5.19 6.59 -1.99
CA THR A 6 3.94 6.00 -2.45
C THR A 6 3.62 4.83 -1.52
N SER A 7 2.88 5.18 -0.47
CA SER A 7 2.17 4.26 0.42
C SER A 7 0.89 3.82 -0.30
N PHE A 8 0.31 2.70 0.11
CA PHE A 8 -0.97 2.17 -0.41
C PHE A 8 -2.09 3.22 -0.53
N TYR A 9 -2.17 4.16 0.41
CA TYR A 9 -3.04 5.33 0.32
C TYR A 9 -2.83 6.13 -0.97
N GLY A 10 -1.57 6.38 -1.33
CA GLY A 10 -1.18 7.02 -2.58
C GLY A 10 -1.58 6.20 -3.80
N SER A 11 -1.54 4.87 -3.73
CA SER A 11 -2.02 4.00 -4.82
C SER A 11 -3.54 4.10 -5.02
N ILE A 12 -4.32 4.16 -3.94
CA ILE A 12 -5.77 4.43 -4.05
C ILE A 12 -6.03 5.82 -4.64
N GLN A 13 -5.33 6.85 -4.16
CA GLN A 13 -5.45 8.20 -4.71
C GLN A 13 -5.06 8.26 -6.20
N SER A 14 -4.05 7.49 -6.59
CA SER A 14 -3.60 7.38 -7.99
C SER A 14 -4.65 6.69 -8.87
N ASN A 15 -5.34 5.66 -8.36
CA ASN A 15 -6.49 5.07 -9.05
C ASN A 15 -7.65 6.08 -9.19
N ALA A 16 -7.98 6.83 -8.13
CA ALA A 16 -8.98 7.90 -8.21
C ALA A 16 -8.60 8.99 -9.22
N LEU A 17 -7.31 9.35 -9.28
CA LEU A 17 -6.77 10.32 -10.24
C LEU A 17 -6.92 9.78 -11.67
N ALA A 18 -6.56 8.51 -11.92
CA ALA A 18 -6.75 7.87 -13.21
C ALA A 18 -8.23 7.83 -13.66
N ALA A 19 -9.15 7.62 -12.71
CA ALA A 19 -10.58 7.59 -13.00
C ALA A 19 -11.16 8.99 -13.29
N THR A 20 -10.65 10.03 -12.62
CA THR A 20 -11.19 11.40 -12.70
C THR A 20 -10.51 12.23 -13.80
N TYR A 21 -9.20 12.07 -13.96
CA TYR A 21 -8.35 12.81 -14.89
C TYR A 21 -7.48 11.83 -15.70
N PRO A 22 -8.09 11.09 -16.63
CA PRO A 22 -7.45 9.97 -17.32
C PRO A 22 -6.22 10.35 -18.16
N ASP A 23 -6.09 11.64 -18.53
CA ASP A 23 -4.99 12.15 -19.35
C ASP A 23 -3.89 12.87 -18.54
N ALA A 24 -3.98 12.87 -17.20
CA ALA A 24 -3.05 13.63 -16.34
C ALA A 24 -1.71 12.91 -16.09
N VAL A 25 -1.67 11.59 -16.27
CA VAL A 25 -0.51 10.74 -16.01
C VAL A 25 -0.46 9.69 -17.12
N ASP A 26 0.72 9.44 -17.67
CA ASP A 26 0.88 8.44 -18.73
C ASP A 26 1.06 7.02 -18.18
N THR A 27 1.77 6.88 -17.06
CA THR A 27 2.09 5.59 -16.43
C THR A 27 1.94 5.66 -14.93
N TYR A 28 1.19 4.72 -14.34
CA TYR A 28 1.08 4.56 -12.90
C TYR A 28 1.90 3.37 -12.39
N VAL A 29 2.62 3.56 -11.29
CA VAL A 29 3.21 2.48 -10.49
C VAL A 29 2.49 2.46 -9.14
N LEU A 30 1.74 1.39 -8.89
CA LEU A 30 0.92 1.23 -7.69
C LEU A 30 1.56 0.20 -6.76
N THR A 31 1.76 0.56 -5.50
CA THR A 31 2.29 -0.33 -4.46
C THR A 31 1.20 -0.70 -3.45
N GLY A 32 1.20 -1.94 -2.97
CA GLY A 32 0.22 -2.42 -1.97
C GLY A 32 -1.23 -2.34 -2.45
N TYR A 33 -1.47 -2.51 -3.76
CA TYR A 33 -2.76 -2.31 -4.40
C TYR A 33 -3.36 -3.61 -4.93
N THR A 34 -4.65 -3.83 -4.65
CA THR A 34 -5.47 -4.93 -5.19
C THR A 34 -6.83 -4.46 -5.69
N GLY A 35 -7.16 -3.17 -5.54
CA GLY A 35 -8.50 -2.64 -5.79
C GLY A 35 -9.58 -3.21 -4.87
N GLN A 36 -9.26 -4.08 -3.92
CA GLN A 36 -10.21 -4.76 -3.04
C GLN A 36 -9.64 -4.80 -1.62
N PHE A 37 -10.15 -3.92 -0.76
CA PHE A 37 -9.59 -3.69 0.59
C PHE A 37 -10.59 -3.91 1.72
N VAL A 38 -11.69 -4.65 1.48
CA VAL A 38 -12.77 -4.85 2.46
C VAL A 38 -12.25 -5.36 3.80
N GLU A 39 -11.30 -6.29 3.78
CA GLU A 39 -10.71 -6.91 4.97
C GLU A 39 -9.45 -6.19 5.50
N GLY A 40 -9.03 -5.11 4.84
CA GLY A 40 -7.85 -4.32 5.18
C GLY A 40 -7.93 -3.45 6.44
N PRO A 41 -9.11 -2.93 6.86
CA PRO A 41 -9.22 -2.13 8.08
C PRO A 41 -8.79 -2.85 9.36
N VAL A 42 -8.99 -4.17 9.45
CA VAL A 42 -8.61 -4.96 10.65
C VAL A 42 -7.09 -4.95 10.87
N PRO A 43 -6.25 -5.38 9.91
CA PRO A 43 -4.79 -5.32 10.03
C PRO A 43 -4.24 -3.89 10.00
N LEU A 44 -4.95 -2.91 9.44
CA LEU A 44 -4.56 -1.51 9.58
C LEU A 44 -4.75 -1.01 11.02
N ALA A 45 -5.84 -1.42 11.67
CA ALA A 45 -6.18 -1.03 13.03
C ALA A 45 -5.36 -1.75 14.11
N SER A 46 -4.66 -2.85 13.78
CA SER A 46 -3.90 -3.63 14.77
C SER A 46 -2.79 -2.83 15.45
N GLY A 47 -2.21 -1.82 14.78
CA GLY A 47 -1.22 -0.93 15.38
C GLY A 47 -1.78 0.09 16.39
N ILE A 48 -3.09 0.10 16.64
CA ILE A 48 -3.82 1.00 17.57
C ILE A 48 -3.59 2.48 17.25
N ALA A 49 -4.52 3.10 16.54
CA ALA A 49 -4.45 4.52 16.21
C ALA A 49 -4.96 5.40 17.37
N LEU A 50 -4.12 6.30 17.87
CA LEU A 50 -4.44 7.30 18.91
C LEU A 50 -4.08 8.71 18.42
N PRO A 51 -4.63 9.77 19.02
CA PRO A 51 -4.18 11.14 18.76
C PRO A 51 -2.65 11.24 18.86
N ALA A 52 -2.00 11.72 17.81
CA ALA A 52 -0.54 11.66 17.66
C ALA A 52 0.19 12.37 18.81
N GLN A 53 -0.39 13.47 19.30
CA GLN A 53 0.07 14.23 20.47
C GLN A 53 0.14 13.41 21.77
N THR A 54 -0.60 12.29 21.89
CA THR A 54 -0.54 11.39 23.05
C THR A 54 0.44 10.23 22.85
N VAL A 55 0.86 9.98 21.60
CA VAL A 55 1.78 8.89 21.24
C VAL A 55 3.23 9.35 21.25
N SER A 56 3.51 10.54 20.72
CA SER A 56 4.88 11.06 20.62
C SER A 56 4.94 12.58 20.83
N THR A 57 5.96 13.03 21.54
CA THR A 57 6.25 14.46 21.72
C THR A 57 6.62 15.16 20.41
N ARG A 58 7.03 14.41 19.37
CA ARG A 58 7.23 14.92 17.99
C ARG A 58 5.97 15.59 17.42
N PHE A 59 4.81 15.24 17.97
CA PHE A 59 3.49 15.65 17.48
C PHE A 59 2.71 16.47 18.52
N ALA A 60 3.38 17.04 19.53
CA ALA A 60 2.74 17.73 20.65
C ALA A 60 1.84 18.90 20.21
N ASP A 61 2.21 19.58 19.12
CA ASP A 61 1.47 20.74 18.59
C ASP A 61 0.40 20.36 17.54
N LEU A 62 0.25 19.08 17.20
CA LEU A 62 -0.76 18.64 16.24
C LEU A 62 -2.14 18.54 16.89
N PRO A 63 -3.22 18.94 16.20
CA PRO A 63 -4.59 18.72 16.66
C PRO A 63 -4.92 17.22 16.82
N ALA A 64 -5.93 16.92 17.64
CA ALA A 64 -6.34 15.55 17.95
C ALA A 64 -6.85 14.72 16.74
N GLY A 65 -7.11 15.37 15.60
CA GLY A 65 -7.48 14.69 14.35
C GLY A 65 -6.30 14.02 13.63
N TYR A 66 -5.06 14.28 14.04
CA TYR A 66 -3.88 13.57 13.57
C TYR A 66 -3.68 12.32 14.42
N LEU A 67 -3.55 11.16 13.78
CA LEU A 67 -3.42 9.86 14.43
C LEU A 67 -2.03 9.28 14.17
N ALA A 68 -1.49 8.57 15.17
CA ALA A 68 -0.27 7.77 15.09
C ALA A 68 -0.52 6.39 15.70
N GLN A 69 0.28 5.39 15.34
CA GLN A 69 0.12 4.03 15.87
C GLN A 69 0.88 3.89 17.19
N SER A 70 0.20 3.42 18.24
CA SER A 70 0.80 3.30 19.57
C SER A 70 1.30 1.90 19.90
N TYR A 71 1.08 0.91 19.02
CA TYR A 71 1.38 -0.50 19.29
C TYR A 71 2.21 -1.15 18.17
N GLU A 72 3.51 -1.26 18.40
CA GLU A 72 4.48 -1.79 17.45
C GLU A 72 4.17 -3.21 16.96
N PRO A 73 3.83 -4.20 17.82
CA PRO A 73 3.59 -5.56 17.34
C PRO A 73 2.40 -5.63 16.37
N GLY A 74 1.41 -4.77 16.60
CA GLY A 74 0.27 -4.61 15.71
C GLY A 74 0.64 -3.99 14.37
N ARG A 75 1.54 -2.99 14.35
CA ARG A 75 2.08 -2.42 13.10
C ARG A 75 2.91 -3.45 12.34
N VAL A 76 3.73 -4.24 13.04
CA VAL A 76 4.51 -5.34 12.42
C VAL A 76 3.58 -6.34 11.73
N TYR A 77 2.49 -6.73 12.38
CA TYR A 77 1.48 -7.59 11.78
C TYR A 77 0.86 -6.97 10.51
N GLY A 78 0.44 -5.71 10.58
CA GLY A 78 -0.22 -5.03 9.46
C GLY A 78 0.71 -4.74 8.27
N LEU A 79 1.97 -4.38 8.53
CA LEU A 79 2.87 -3.86 7.50
C LEU A 79 3.95 -4.85 7.04
N TYR A 80 4.34 -5.83 7.84
CA TYR A 80 5.55 -6.62 7.57
C TYR A 80 5.29 -8.11 7.44
N THR A 81 4.46 -8.70 8.30
CA THR A 81 4.35 -10.15 8.31
C THR A 81 3.01 -10.65 8.83
N VAL A 82 2.53 -11.70 8.16
CA VAL A 82 1.41 -12.52 8.61
C VAL A 82 1.91 -13.96 8.73
N TRP A 83 1.47 -14.67 9.78
CA TRP A 83 1.90 -16.05 10.08
C TRP A 83 3.41 -16.24 10.20
N SER A 84 4.14 -15.20 10.62
CA SER A 84 5.61 -15.18 10.69
C SER A 84 6.30 -15.41 9.33
N VAL A 85 5.55 -15.29 8.23
CA VAL A 85 6.10 -15.26 6.87
C VAL A 85 6.39 -13.81 6.54
N GLY A 86 7.65 -13.51 6.32
CA GLY A 86 8.16 -12.17 6.03
C GLY A 86 9.51 -12.24 5.35
N GLY A 87 10.20 -11.10 5.28
CA GLY A 87 11.47 -10.96 4.60
C GLY A 87 12.01 -9.56 4.82
N PHE A 88 12.23 -9.19 6.08
CA PHE A 88 12.66 -7.86 6.50
C PHE A 88 13.63 -7.95 7.68
N ASP A 89 14.34 -6.86 7.95
CA ASP A 89 15.15 -6.69 9.14
C ASP A 89 14.26 -6.18 10.30
N PRO A 90 14.13 -6.89 11.43
CA PRO A 90 13.39 -6.40 12.59
C PRO A 90 13.84 -5.02 13.07
N ALA A 91 15.13 -4.68 12.94
CA ALA A 91 15.63 -3.35 13.27
C ALA A 91 15.08 -2.27 12.33
N ALA A 92 14.83 -2.61 11.06
CA ALA A 92 14.19 -1.69 10.12
C ALA A 92 12.69 -1.50 10.44
N ALA A 93 12.01 -2.53 10.93
CA ALA A 93 10.62 -2.42 11.39
C ALA A 93 10.49 -1.54 12.65
N GLN A 94 11.39 -1.74 13.63
CA GLN A 94 11.46 -0.88 14.80
C GLN A 94 11.76 0.58 14.40
N TYR A 95 12.74 0.77 13.50
CA TYR A 95 13.08 2.11 13.01
C TYR A 95 11.91 2.80 12.32
N ASP A 96 11.14 2.08 11.49
CA ASP A 96 9.92 2.64 10.86
C ASP A 96 8.86 3.04 11.89
N PHE A 97 8.63 2.22 12.93
CA PHE A 97 7.71 2.54 14.01
C PHE A 97 8.16 3.80 14.77
N ASP A 98 9.42 3.88 15.15
CA ASP A 98 9.96 5.02 15.90
C ASP A 98 9.92 6.33 15.08
N ASN A 99 10.04 6.21 13.76
CA ASN A 99 10.09 7.32 12.81
C ASN A 99 8.79 7.49 12.01
N GLU A 100 7.69 6.88 12.46
CA GLU A 100 6.43 6.97 11.73
C GLU A 100 5.94 8.42 11.61
N GLY A 101 5.13 8.67 10.58
CA GLY A 101 4.36 9.89 10.44
C GLY A 101 2.99 9.79 11.09
N THR A 102 2.13 10.75 10.77
CA THR A 102 0.72 10.78 11.19
C THR A 102 -0.21 10.65 10.00
N VAL A 103 -1.42 10.16 10.23
CA VAL A 103 -2.54 10.20 9.28
C VAL A 103 -3.65 11.10 9.84
N VAL A 104 -4.32 11.90 9.00
CA VAL A 104 -5.47 12.68 9.45
C VAL A 104 -6.71 11.80 9.40
N ILE A 105 -7.55 11.79 10.44
CA ILE A 105 -8.72 10.90 10.57
C ILE A 105 -9.67 10.90 9.36
N GLY A 106 -9.74 11.99 8.60
CA GLY A 106 -10.51 12.08 7.36
C GLY A 106 -10.01 11.12 6.27
N GLU A 107 -8.70 10.90 6.18
CA GLU A 107 -8.08 10.04 5.16
C GLU A 107 -8.55 8.58 5.24
N PRO A 108 -8.46 7.86 6.38
CA PRO A 108 -9.01 6.51 6.50
C PRO A 108 -10.53 6.50 6.38
N ALA A 109 -11.24 7.54 6.85
CA ALA A 109 -12.68 7.62 6.74
C ALA A 109 -13.17 7.70 5.29
N THR A 110 -12.37 8.29 4.40
CA THR A 110 -12.72 8.42 2.97
C THR A 110 -11.97 7.46 2.05
N LEU A 111 -11.05 6.66 2.59
CA LEU A 111 -10.07 5.89 1.81
C LEU A 111 -10.71 5.08 0.70
N LEU A 112 -11.73 4.28 1.03
CA LEU A 112 -12.33 3.35 0.08
C LEU A 112 -13.16 4.03 -1.00
N TYR A 113 -13.55 5.30 -0.83
CA TYR A 113 -14.19 6.06 -1.92
C TYR A 113 -13.26 6.33 -3.09
N GLY A 114 -11.93 6.25 -2.90
CA GLY A 114 -10.96 6.41 -3.98
C GLY A 114 -10.80 5.16 -4.87
N VAL A 115 -11.38 4.02 -4.49
CA VAL A 115 -11.26 2.76 -5.23
C VAL A 115 -12.33 2.72 -6.31
N THR A 116 -11.99 3.20 -7.51
CA THR A 116 -12.93 3.41 -8.62
C THR A 116 -12.34 2.93 -9.95
N PRO A 117 -13.06 2.11 -10.74
CA PRO A 117 -12.59 1.71 -12.06
C PRO A 117 -12.36 2.91 -12.99
N ALA A 118 -11.14 3.03 -13.51
CA ALA A 118 -10.72 4.07 -14.43
C ALA A 118 -11.06 3.70 -15.88
N HIS A 119 -12.34 3.78 -16.23
CA HIS A 119 -12.86 3.35 -17.54
C HIS A 119 -12.28 4.09 -18.76
N SER A 120 -11.72 5.28 -18.54
CA SER A 120 -11.19 6.13 -19.61
C SER A 120 -9.68 6.25 -19.62
N PHE A 121 -8.99 5.74 -18.60
CA PHE A 121 -7.53 5.77 -18.54
C PHE A 121 -6.92 4.87 -19.63
N LYS A 122 -6.10 5.45 -20.51
CA LYS A 122 -5.49 4.76 -21.66
C LYS A 122 -3.98 4.52 -21.53
N GLY A 123 -3.37 5.03 -20.46
CA GLY A 123 -1.96 4.81 -20.18
C GLY A 123 -1.66 3.41 -19.65
N SER A 124 -0.47 3.28 -19.08
CA SER A 124 0.08 2.00 -18.60
C SER A 124 0.04 1.91 -17.07
N VAL A 125 -0.10 0.70 -16.53
CA VAL A 125 -0.17 0.45 -15.08
C VAL A 125 0.73 -0.71 -14.68
N PHE A 126 1.59 -0.47 -13.69
CA PHE A 126 2.38 -1.51 -13.03
C PHE A 126 2.03 -1.63 -11.55
N VAL A 127 1.72 -2.83 -11.09
CA VAL A 127 1.34 -3.06 -9.68
C VAL A 127 2.37 -3.93 -8.95
N VAL A 128 2.75 -3.53 -7.74
CA VAL A 128 3.63 -4.27 -6.83
C VAL A 128 2.93 -4.45 -5.49
N THR A 129 2.57 -5.69 -5.15
CA THR A 129 1.93 -5.99 -3.86
C THR A 129 2.58 -7.22 -3.26
N GLY A 130 3.06 -7.11 -2.03
CA GLY A 130 3.72 -8.21 -1.33
C GLY A 130 2.75 -9.38 -1.12
N ARG A 131 3.20 -10.62 -1.31
CA ARG A 131 2.32 -11.79 -1.19
C ARG A 131 1.62 -11.87 0.18
N GLN A 132 2.32 -11.48 1.24
CA GLN A 132 1.83 -11.49 2.63
C GLN A 132 1.35 -10.10 3.08
N ASP A 133 0.93 -9.27 2.14
CA ASP A 133 0.34 -7.96 2.43
C ASP A 133 -0.97 -8.13 3.23
N ALA A 134 -0.89 -7.87 4.53
CA ALA A 134 -2.03 -8.01 5.44
C ALA A 134 -3.16 -7.06 5.08
N ILE A 135 -2.90 -5.89 4.52
CA ILE A 135 -3.95 -4.88 4.29
C ILE A 135 -4.62 -5.09 2.93
N ALA A 136 -3.86 -5.42 1.90
CA ALA A 136 -4.36 -5.60 0.54
C ALA A 136 -4.86 -7.03 0.26
N CYS A 137 -4.32 -8.02 0.98
CA CYS A 137 -4.51 -9.44 0.68
C CYS A 137 -5.04 -10.25 1.87
N ASN A 138 -5.55 -9.59 2.92
CA ASN A 138 -6.24 -10.28 4.00
C ASN A 138 -7.41 -11.13 3.47
N ASN A 139 -7.76 -12.16 4.23
CA ASN A 139 -9.01 -12.89 4.06
C ASN A 139 -9.84 -12.88 5.36
N ALA A 140 -11.13 -13.16 5.26
CA ALA A 140 -12.07 -13.11 6.37
C ALA A 140 -11.75 -14.10 7.52
N LEU A 141 -10.93 -15.13 7.29
CA LEU A 141 -10.50 -16.10 8.29
C LEU A 141 -9.16 -15.72 8.95
N GLY A 142 -8.57 -14.59 8.55
CA GLY A 142 -7.24 -14.15 8.96
C GLY A 142 -6.15 -14.79 8.11
N GLY A 143 -5.14 -13.99 7.76
CA GLY A 143 -4.07 -14.44 6.86
C GLY A 143 -3.90 -13.56 5.64
N ALA A 144 -2.72 -13.59 5.02
CA ALA A 144 -2.47 -12.85 3.79
C ALA A 144 -1.75 -13.71 2.75
N ASP A 145 -2.43 -13.92 1.62
CA ASP A 145 -1.82 -14.46 0.40
C ASP A 145 -2.50 -13.82 -0.82
N CYS A 146 -1.80 -12.92 -1.51
CA CYS A 146 -2.34 -12.27 -2.70
C CYS A 146 -2.62 -13.21 -3.88
N LEU A 147 -2.14 -14.46 -3.82
CA LEU A 147 -2.34 -15.48 -4.85
C LEU A 147 -3.40 -16.52 -4.46
N SER A 148 -3.98 -16.44 -3.26
CA SER A 148 -4.94 -17.42 -2.75
C SER A 148 -6.14 -16.73 -2.06
N PRO A 149 -7.39 -17.18 -2.30
CA PRO A 149 -7.78 -18.29 -3.18
C PRO A 149 -7.67 -17.95 -4.67
N THR A 150 -7.48 -16.68 -5.00
CA THR A 150 -7.34 -16.16 -6.36
C THR A 150 -6.20 -15.15 -6.42
N ASN A 151 -5.74 -14.85 -7.64
CA ASN A 151 -4.72 -13.82 -7.86
C ASN A 151 -5.36 -12.42 -7.82
N LYS A 152 -5.25 -11.76 -6.68
CA LYS A 152 -5.86 -10.43 -6.44
C LYS A 152 -5.31 -9.34 -7.37
N LEU A 153 -4.07 -9.46 -7.84
CA LEU A 153 -3.49 -8.46 -8.75
C LEU A 153 -3.98 -8.65 -10.19
N GLU A 154 -4.31 -9.89 -10.58
CA GLU A 154 -5.01 -10.14 -11.86
C GLU A 154 -6.43 -9.56 -11.81
N GLU A 155 -7.15 -9.78 -10.71
CA GLU A 155 -8.49 -9.21 -10.52
C GLU A 155 -8.47 -7.67 -10.50
N ALA A 156 -7.41 -7.07 -9.93
CA ALA A 156 -7.23 -5.63 -9.87
C ALA A 156 -7.15 -4.97 -11.27
N LYS A 157 -6.88 -5.74 -12.34
CA LYS A 157 -6.95 -5.26 -13.73
C LYS A 157 -8.34 -4.70 -14.08
N ALA A 158 -9.41 -5.18 -13.45
CA ALA A 158 -10.77 -4.67 -13.66
C ALA A 158 -10.92 -3.18 -13.28
N PHE A 159 -10.00 -2.62 -12.47
CA PHE A 159 -9.95 -1.20 -12.13
C PHE A 159 -9.29 -0.34 -13.20
N PHE A 160 -8.63 -0.93 -14.20
CA PHE A 160 -8.00 -0.23 -15.31
C PHE A 160 -8.39 -0.90 -16.65
N PRO A 161 -9.70 -1.03 -16.95
CA PRO A 161 -10.18 -1.85 -18.06
C PRO A 161 -9.79 -1.31 -19.44
N ALA A 162 -9.35 -0.05 -19.49
CA ALA A 162 -9.00 0.68 -20.69
C ALA A 162 -7.50 0.92 -20.87
N ALA A 163 -6.67 0.53 -19.89
CA ALA A 163 -5.22 0.73 -19.92
C ALA A 163 -4.59 0.02 -21.12
N SER A 164 -3.60 0.66 -21.74
CA SER A 164 -2.85 0.08 -22.86
C SER A 164 -2.01 -1.11 -22.44
N ASP A 165 -1.48 -1.06 -21.22
CA ASP A 165 -0.74 -2.14 -20.58
C ASP A 165 -1.11 -2.22 -19.09
N TYR A 166 -1.24 -3.46 -18.60
CA TYR A 166 -1.40 -3.74 -17.18
C TYR A 166 -0.49 -4.90 -16.82
N SER A 167 0.51 -4.62 -15.99
CA SER A 167 1.54 -5.56 -15.57
C SER A 167 1.67 -5.54 -14.05
N TYR A 168 2.15 -6.63 -13.46
CA TYR A 168 2.32 -6.69 -12.01
C TYR A 168 3.36 -7.70 -11.56
N ILE A 169 3.80 -7.55 -10.31
CA ILE A 169 4.62 -8.52 -9.59
C ILE A 169 4.08 -8.73 -8.18
N VAL A 170 4.25 -9.96 -7.68
CA VAL A 170 3.88 -10.34 -6.30
C VAL A 170 5.12 -10.87 -5.59
N PRO A 171 5.93 -10.00 -4.95
CA PRO A 171 7.11 -10.43 -4.22
C PRO A 171 6.73 -11.38 -3.07
N ASN A 172 7.42 -12.51 -2.97
CA ASN A 172 7.21 -13.46 -1.87
C ASN A 172 7.87 -12.95 -0.58
N ALA A 173 7.45 -13.47 0.57
CA ALA A 173 8.00 -13.09 1.87
C ALA A 173 7.98 -11.56 2.09
N THR A 174 6.90 -10.91 1.65
CA THR A 174 6.78 -9.45 1.59
C THR A 174 5.40 -9.02 2.08
N GLY A 175 5.37 -8.15 3.10
CA GLY A 175 4.15 -7.53 3.62
C GLY A 175 3.73 -6.27 2.85
N HIS A 176 2.88 -5.46 3.49
CA HIS A 176 2.35 -4.22 2.91
C HIS A 176 3.42 -3.14 2.70
N GLY A 177 4.35 -3.01 3.65
CA GLY A 177 5.53 -2.15 3.58
C GLY A 177 6.59 -2.71 2.64
N ALA A 178 6.26 -3.00 1.38
CA ALA A 178 7.13 -3.73 0.45
C ALA A 178 8.50 -3.07 0.24
N ASN A 179 8.58 -1.73 0.31
CA ASN A 179 9.81 -0.96 0.07
C ASN A 179 10.89 -1.14 1.15
N ILE A 180 10.56 -1.74 2.29
CA ILE A 180 11.46 -1.99 3.42
C ILE A 180 11.64 -3.49 3.70
N HIS A 181 11.31 -4.32 2.72
CA HIS A 181 11.63 -5.75 2.70
C HIS A 181 12.88 -6.03 1.86
N TYR A 182 13.50 -7.19 2.07
CA TYR A 182 14.65 -7.67 1.29
C TYR A 182 14.33 -7.88 -0.20
N SER A 183 13.05 -7.99 -0.56
CA SER A 183 12.57 -8.05 -1.94
C SER A 183 12.52 -6.69 -2.64
N ALA A 184 12.72 -5.58 -1.91
CA ALA A 184 12.61 -4.24 -2.46
C ALA A 184 13.60 -3.97 -3.62
N PRO A 185 14.89 -4.33 -3.56
CA PRO A 185 15.82 -4.09 -4.67
C PRO A 185 15.36 -4.73 -5.98
N ASP A 186 14.93 -6.00 -5.93
CA ASP A 186 14.40 -6.71 -7.11
C ASP A 186 13.09 -6.09 -7.61
N SER A 187 12.23 -5.64 -6.69
CA SER A 187 10.97 -4.97 -7.04
C SER A 187 11.24 -3.64 -7.74
N PHE A 188 12.15 -2.82 -7.21
CA PHE A 188 12.57 -1.57 -7.85
C PHE A 188 13.21 -1.80 -9.21
N ALA A 189 14.08 -2.82 -9.35
CA ALA A 189 14.67 -3.16 -10.64
C ALA A 189 13.59 -3.46 -11.69
N LYS A 190 12.56 -4.23 -11.34
CA LYS A 190 11.43 -4.53 -12.24
C LYS A 190 10.57 -3.31 -12.54
N ILE A 191 10.32 -2.44 -11.56
CA ILE A 191 9.62 -1.16 -11.78
C ILE A 191 10.41 -0.30 -12.78
N HIS A 192 11.72 -0.17 -12.61
CA HIS A 192 12.56 0.61 -13.51
C HIS A 192 12.59 0.01 -14.92
N SER A 193 12.78 -1.31 -15.06
CA SER A 193 12.72 -1.95 -16.37
C SER A 193 11.35 -1.83 -17.04
N TYR A 194 10.27 -1.82 -16.26
CA TYR A 194 8.93 -1.56 -16.79
C TYR A 194 8.81 -0.13 -17.34
N LEU A 195 9.21 0.86 -16.56
CA LEU A 195 9.18 2.27 -16.94
C LEU A 195 10.03 2.54 -18.18
N GLU A 196 11.23 1.96 -18.26
CA GLU A 196 12.09 2.02 -19.45
C GLU A 196 11.37 1.44 -20.68
N GLY A 197 10.68 0.31 -20.52
CA GLY A 197 9.84 -0.29 -21.57
C GLY A 197 8.65 0.58 -22.00
N GLN A 198 8.19 1.50 -21.15
CA GLN A 198 7.18 2.51 -21.48
C GLN A 198 7.77 3.82 -22.03
N GLY A 199 9.11 3.96 -22.06
CA GLY A 199 9.81 5.13 -22.60
C GLY A 199 10.25 6.19 -21.57
N TYR A 200 10.40 5.83 -20.29
CA TYR A 200 10.83 6.72 -19.20
C TYR A 200 12.22 6.40 -18.64
#